data_AF-A0A963PKC6-F1
#
_entry.id   AF-A0A963PKC6-F1
#
_cell.length_a   1.000
_cell.length_b   1.000
_cell.length_c   1.000
_cell.angle_alpha   90.00
_cell.angle_beta   90.00
_cell.angle_gamma   90.00
#
_symmetry.space_group_name_H-M   'P 1'
#
loop_
_entity.id
_entity.type
_entity.pdbx_description
1 polymer ?
#
loop_
_entity_poly.entity_id
_entity_poly.type
_entity_poly.pdbx_seq_one_letter_code
_entity_poly.pdbx_strand_id
1 'polypeptide(L)'
;MAWLGELAPQAPWIKHEREGLTAVALPDAAGFRRVLCASTRAPEVPPLAPDVWRWPEVRSGIARIEQATAEQFVPQMLNYELLGGVDFQKGCYPGQEIVARSQYRGSIKR
;
A
#
# COMPACT_ATOMS: atom_id res chain seq x y z
N MET A 1 -14.09 9.82 10.31
CA MET A 1 -12.69 10.27 10.52
C MET A 1 -12.45 11.03 11.82
N ALA A 2 -13.48 11.49 12.53
CA ALA A 2 -13.32 12.24 13.79
C ALA A 2 -12.51 11.50 14.87
N TRP A 3 -12.57 10.16 14.93
CA TRP A 3 -11.79 9.35 15.87
C TRP A 3 -10.27 9.36 15.61
N LEU A 4 -9.84 9.54 14.36
CA LEU A 4 -8.41 9.68 14.04
C LEU A 4 -7.89 11.10 14.33
N GLY A 5 -8.77 12.11 14.38
CA GLY A 5 -8.39 13.50 14.61
C GLY A 5 -7.24 13.95 13.69
N GLU A 6 -6.23 14.60 14.28
CA GLU A 6 -5.02 15.05 13.60
C GLU A 6 -4.07 13.92 13.15
N LEU A 7 -4.33 12.66 13.55
CA LEU A 7 -3.54 11.49 13.11
C LEU A 7 -3.93 11.01 11.71
N ALA A 8 -4.98 11.58 11.11
CA ALA A 8 -5.34 11.28 9.73
C ALA A 8 -4.23 11.80 8.80
N PRO A 9 -3.44 10.93 8.17
CA PRO A 9 -2.27 11.39 7.41
C PRO A 9 -2.75 12.15 6.17
N GLN A 10 -2.08 13.26 5.86
CA GLN A 10 -2.52 14.17 4.78
C GLN A 10 -2.11 13.71 3.38
N ALA A 11 -1.11 12.84 3.30
CA ALA A 11 -0.61 12.24 2.07
C ALA A 11 -0.57 10.71 2.21
N PRO A 12 -0.75 9.96 1.11
CA PRO A 12 -0.68 8.50 1.14
C PRO A 12 0.71 8.03 1.57
N TRP A 13 0.75 6.82 2.16
CA TRP A 13 1.96 6.14 2.62
C TRP A 13 2.71 6.83 3.76
N ILE A 14 2.13 7.89 4.33
CA ILE A 14 2.64 8.51 5.54
C ILE A 14 2.11 7.76 6.76
N LYS A 15 3.05 7.37 7.62
CA LYS A 15 2.82 6.71 8.90
C LYS A 15 2.81 7.74 10.03
N HIS A 16 1.81 7.65 10.90
CA HIS A 16 1.73 8.40 12.16
C HIS A 16 1.59 7.42 13.33
N GLU A 17 2.19 7.75 14.46
CA GLU A 17 2.09 6.99 15.69
C GLU A 17 1.76 7.90 16.87
N ARG A 18 0.83 7.46 17.72
CA ARG A 18 0.48 8.13 18.98
C ARG A 18 -0.19 7.15 19.94
N GLU A 19 0.23 7.16 21.20
CA GLU A 19 -0.46 6.44 22.30
C GLU A 19 -0.80 4.97 21.97
N GLY A 20 0.09 4.27 21.26
CA GLY A 20 -0.12 2.85 20.86
C GLY A 20 -1.04 2.63 19.66
N LEU A 21 -1.48 3.70 18.99
CA LEU A 21 -2.11 3.67 17.66
C LEU A 21 -1.05 3.99 16.59
N THR A 22 -0.92 3.09 15.62
CA THR A 22 -0.25 3.33 14.34
C THR A 22 -1.30 3.54 13.26
N ALA A 23 -1.19 4.61 12.49
CA ALA A 23 -2.06 4.90 11.35
C ALA A 23 -1.21 5.13 10.10
N VAL A 24 -1.60 4.53 8.97
CA VAL A 24 -0.97 4.72 7.66
C VAL A 24 -2.05 5.14 6.67
N ALA A 25 -1.89 6.30 6.02
CA ALA A 25 -2.83 6.71 4.99
C ALA A 25 -2.61 5.84 3.76
N LEU A 26 -3.72 5.38 3.20
CA LEU A 26 -3.74 4.72 1.91
C LEU A 26 -4.22 5.73 0.87
N PRO A 27 -3.87 5.54 -0.41
CA PRO A 27 -4.42 6.36 -1.48
C PRO A 27 -5.95 6.37 -1.45
N ASP A 28 -6.55 7.55 -1.64
CA ASP A 28 -8.00 7.67 -1.76
C ASP A 28 -8.46 6.88 -2.98
N ALA A 29 -9.55 6.13 -2.84
CA ALA A 29 -10.06 5.28 -3.90
C ALA A 29 -11.57 5.12 -3.82
N ALA A 30 -12.23 5.07 -4.98
CA ALA A 30 -13.68 4.95 -5.08
C ALA A 30 -14.46 6.01 -4.27
N GLY A 31 -13.90 7.22 -4.11
CA GLY A 31 -14.52 8.31 -3.33
C GLY A 31 -14.32 8.20 -1.82
N PHE A 32 -13.56 7.21 -1.34
CA PHE A 32 -13.29 7.00 0.08
C PHE A 32 -11.87 7.41 0.44
N ARG A 33 -11.74 8.12 1.56
CA ARG A 33 -10.46 8.26 2.26
C ARG A 33 -10.21 7.05 3.13
N ARG A 34 -8.99 6.53 3.08
CA ARG A 34 -8.66 5.21 3.64
C ARG A 34 -7.41 5.28 4.52
N VAL A 35 -7.46 4.61 5.65
CA VAL A 35 -6.37 4.55 6.62
C VAL A 35 -6.29 3.12 7.15
N LEU A 36 -5.09 2.56 7.16
CA LEU A 36 -4.80 1.31 7.85
C LEU A 36 -4.35 1.63 9.27
N CYS A 37 -5.05 1.06 10.26
CA CYS A 37 -4.78 1.31 11.67
C CYS A 37 -4.36 0.03 12.37
N ALA A 38 -3.34 0.11 13.23
CA ALA A 38 -2.97 -0.93 14.17
C ALA A 38 -2.96 -0.33 15.58
N SER A 39 -3.70 -0.92 16.51
CA SER A 39 -3.76 -0.47 17.90
C SER A 39 -4.06 -1.63 18.83
N THR A 40 -3.64 -1.50 20.09
CA THR A 40 -4.04 -2.40 21.17
C THR A 40 -5.48 -2.16 21.64
N ARG A 41 -6.08 -1.01 21.29
CA ARG A 41 -7.48 -0.70 21.58
C ARG A 41 -8.29 -0.67 20.28
N ALA A 42 -9.36 -1.45 20.24
CA ALA A 42 -10.31 -1.41 19.14
C ALA A 42 -11.04 -0.05 19.11
N PRO A 43 -11.23 0.57 17.93
CA PRO A 43 -12.02 1.79 17.81
C PRO A 43 -13.50 1.50 18.10
N GLU A 44 -14.17 2.43 18.78
CA GLU A 44 -15.61 2.39 19.03
C GLU A 44 -16.37 2.89 17.79
N VAL A 45 -16.28 2.13 16.69
CA VAL A 45 -16.96 2.42 15.42
C VAL A 45 -17.71 1.19 14.92
N PRO A 46 -18.86 1.36 14.24
CA PRO A 46 -19.57 0.23 13.65
C PRO A 46 -18.67 -0.56 12.68
N PRO A 47 -18.69 -1.91 12.72
CA PRO A 47 -17.92 -2.70 11.79
C PRO A 47 -18.43 -2.52 10.36
N LEU A 48 -17.51 -2.60 9.41
CA LEU A 48 -17.80 -2.53 7.99
C LEU A 48 -17.83 -3.94 7.38
N ALA A 49 -18.75 -4.20 6.47
CA ALA A 49 -18.73 -5.44 5.71
C ALA A 49 -17.42 -5.54 4.88
N PRO A 50 -16.75 -6.71 4.84
CA PRO A 50 -15.43 -6.84 4.20
C PRO A 50 -15.38 -6.37 2.75
N ASP A 51 -16.44 -6.59 1.98
CA ASP A 51 -16.47 -6.24 0.56
C ASP A 51 -16.51 -4.72 0.33
N VAL A 52 -17.03 -3.95 1.29
CA VAL A 52 -16.99 -2.48 1.22
C VAL A 52 -15.56 -1.96 1.40
N TRP A 53 -14.71 -2.69 2.13
CA TRP A 53 -13.27 -2.39 2.19
C TRP A 53 -12.51 -2.87 0.95
N ARG A 54 -12.82 -4.09 0.47
CA ARG A 54 -12.13 -4.70 -0.68
C ARG A 54 -12.37 -3.95 -1.98
N TRP A 55 -13.55 -3.36 -2.18
CA TRP A 55 -13.84 -2.64 -3.42
C TRP A 55 -12.91 -1.44 -3.67
N PRO A 56 -12.75 -0.49 -2.73
CA PRO A 56 -11.75 0.57 -2.86
C PRO A 56 -10.31 0.06 -2.99
N GLU A 57 -9.96 -1.08 -2.38
CA GLU A 57 -8.64 -1.69 -2.53
C GLU A 57 -8.35 -2.03 -4.00
N VAL A 58 -9.26 -2.74 -4.66
CA VAL A 58 -9.15 -3.02 -6.10
C VAL A 58 -9.13 -1.73 -6.91
N ARG A 59 -10.01 -0.77 -6.59
CA ARG A 59 -10.12 0.50 -7.32
C ARG A 59 -8.91 1.42 -7.16
N SER A 60 -8.08 1.21 -6.14
CA SER A 60 -6.87 1.98 -5.93
C SER A 60 -5.75 1.62 -6.91
N GLY A 61 -5.85 0.46 -7.58
CA GLY A 61 -4.82 -0.02 -8.50
C GLY A 61 -3.51 -0.44 -7.82
N ILE A 62 -3.46 -0.47 -6.49
CA ILE A 62 -2.29 -0.92 -5.73
C ILE A 62 -2.53 -2.35 -5.26
N ALA A 63 -1.80 -3.29 -5.83
CA ALA A 63 -1.85 -4.69 -5.38
C ALA A 63 -1.33 -4.78 -3.94
N ARG A 64 -2.01 -5.52 -3.06
CA ARG A 64 -1.50 -5.89 -1.74
C ARG A 64 -0.90 -7.28 -1.81
N ILE A 65 0.34 -7.44 -1.32
CA ILE A 65 0.95 -8.75 -1.13
C ILE A 65 0.51 -9.31 0.21
N GLU A 66 -0.15 -10.46 0.16
CA GLU A 66 -0.49 -11.28 1.31
C GLU A 66 0.38 -12.54 1.36
N GLN A 67 0.35 -13.26 2.47
CA GLN A 67 1.15 -14.47 2.66
C GLN A 67 1.00 -15.48 1.52
N ALA A 68 -0.23 -15.67 1.02
CA ALA A 68 -0.52 -16.58 -0.09
C ALA A 68 0.08 -16.15 -1.44
N THR A 69 0.53 -14.89 -1.56
CA THR A 69 1.07 -14.28 -2.79
C THR A 69 2.53 -13.83 -2.64
N ALA A 70 3.14 -14.10 -1.48
CA ALA A 70 4.52 -13.75 -1.22
C ALA A 70 5.44 -14.46 -2.22
N GLU A 71 6.50 -13.76 -2.64
CA GLU A 71 7.57 -14.29 -3.52
C GLU A 71 7.11 -14.71 -4.93
N GLN A 72 5.86 -14.45 -5.31
CA GLN A 72 5.32 -14.84 -6.63
C GLN A 72 5.51 -13.80 -7.73
N PHE A 73 5.84 -12.56 -7.37
CA PHE A 73 5.85 -11.44 -8.31
C PHE A 73 7.13 -10.61 -8.19
N VAL A 74 7.65 -10.17 -9.34
CA VAL A 74 8.58 -9.03 -9.38
C VAL A 74 7.76 -7.72 -9.37
N PRO A 75 8.32 -6.60 -8.88
CA PRO A 75 7.59 -5.33 -8.75
C PRO A 75 6.85 -4.89 -10.02
N GLN A 76 7.44 -5.14 -11.19
CA GLN A 76 6.85 -4.77 -12.47
C GLN A 76 5.65 -5.60 -12.91
N MET A 77 5.49 -6.81 -12.39
CA MET A 77 4.25 -7.58 -12.60
C MET A 77 3.06 -6.94 -11.85
N LEU A 78 3.33 -6.09 -10.86
CA LEU A 78 2.34 -5.41 -10.04
C LEU A 78 2.26 -3.91 -10.33
N ASN A 79 3.00 -3.43 -11.34
CA ASN A 79 3.11 -2.03 -11.73
C ASN A 79 3.66 -1.11 -10.62
N TYR A 80 4.44 -1.65 -9.67
CA TYR A 80 4.96 -0.86 -8.55
C TYR A 80 5.96 0.21 -8.99
N GLU A 81 6.67 0.01 -10.09
CA GLU A 81 7.52 1.02 -10.73
C GLU A 81 6.72 2.25 -11.19
N LEU A 82 5.47 2.06 -11.65
CA LEU A 82 4.58 3.16 -12.05
C LEU A 82 4.00 3.90 -10.84
N LEU A 83 4.02 3.26 -9.67
CA LEU A 83 3.48 3.78 -8.41
C LEU A 83 4.57 4.37 -7.50
N GLY A 84 5.82 4.44 -7.96
CA GLY A 84 6.96 4.91 -7.15
C GLY A 84 7.45 3.91 -6.09
N GLY A 85 7.00 2.66 -6.16
CA GLY A 85 7.47 1.56 -5.29
C GLY A 85 8.86 1.02 -5.66
N VAL A 86 9.41 1.45 -6.81
CA VAL A 86 10.78 1.15 -7.23
C VAL A 86 11.49 2.46 -7.56
N ASP A 87 12.66 2.63 -6.95
CA ASP A 87 13.58 3.71 -7.28
C ASP A 87 14.81 3.08 -7.98
N PHE A 88 15.06 3.51 -9.22
CA PHE A 88 16.18 3.05 -10.04
C PHE A 88 17.45 3.87 -9.82
N GLN A 89 17.36 5.00 -9.11
CA GLN A 89 18.47 5.91 -8.82
C GLN A 89 19.02 5.76 -7.39
N LYS A 90 18.32 5.06 -6.50
CA LYS A 90 18.86 4.71 -5.17
C LYS A 90 20.03 3.72 -5.25
N GLY A 91 20.83 3.68 -4.18
CA GLY A 91 21.95 2.75 -4.03
C GLY A 91 21.53 1.26 -4.04
N CYS A 92 22.51 0.38 -3.91
CA CYS A 92 22.32 -1.07 -4.03
C CYS A 92 21.28 -1.62 -3.04
N TYR A 93 20.33 -2.43 -3.52
CA TYR A 93 19.37 -3.16 -2.68
C TYR A 93 19.21 -4.62 -3.14
N PRO A 94 18.85 -5.55 -2.23
CA PRO A 94 18.68 -6.97 -2.58
C PRO A 94 17.70 -7.17 -3.73
N GLY A 95 18.12 -7.97 -4.73
CA GLY A 95 17.31 -8.25 -5.91
C GLY A 95 17.28 -7.16 -6.98
N GLN A 96 17.98 -6.04 -6.80
CA GLN A 96 18.02 -4.93 -7.77
C GLN A 96 18.46 -5.39 -9.17
N GLU A 97 19.37 -6.36 -9.27
CA GLU A 97 19.83 -6.91 -10.56
C GLU A 97 18.68 -7.49 -11.39
N ILE A 98 17.74 -8.17 -10.74
CA ILE A 98 16.56 -8.77 -11.37
C ILE A 98 15.55 -7.70 -11.75
N VAL A 99 15.33 -6.72 -10.85
CA VAL A 99 14.43 -5.59 -11.09
C VAL A 99 14.95 -4.73 -12.25
N ALA A 100 16.21 -4.34 -12.25
CA ALA A 100 16.82 -3.53 -13.31
C ALA A 100 16.84 -4.26 -14.65
N ARG A 101 17.19 -5.56 -14.69
CA ARG A 101 17.24 -6.33 -15.95
C ARG A 101 15.88 -6.39 -16.65
N SER A 102 14.79 -6.44 -15.89
CA SER A 102 13.43 -6.49 -16.44
C SER A 102 13.01 -5.16 -17.09
N GLN A 103 13.51 -4.03 -16.59
CA GLN A 103 13.24 -2.70 -17.15
C GLN A 103 13.83 -2.52 -18.57
N TYR A 104 15.06 -3.01 -18.78
CA TYR A 104 15.80 -2.76 -20.04
C TYR A 104 15.57 -3.81 -21.14
N ARG A 105 14.85 -4.91 -20.87
CA ARG A 105 14.63 -6.01 -21.82
C ARG A 105 13.38 -5.88 -22.71
N GLY A 106 12.72 -4.72 -22.73
CA GLY A 106 11.82 -4.34 -23.82
C GLY A 106 10.42 -4.98 -23.84
N SER A 107 10.16 -6.04 -23.07
CA SER A 107 8.78 -6.43 -22.75
C SER A 107 8.76 -7.37 -21.55
N ILE A 108 8.03 -7.00 -20.51
CA ILE A 108 7.62 -7.97 -19.49
C ILE A 108 6.43 -8.70 -20.08
N LYS A 109 6.61 -9.99 -20.38
CA LYS A 109 5.50 -10.86 -20.74
C LYS A 109 4.69 -11.13 -19.48
N ARG A 110 3.41 -10.79 -19.52
CA ARG A 110 2.40 -11.36 -18.63
C ARG A 110 1.59 -12.37 -19.42
#